data_AF-A0A2P8R3S3-F1
#
_entry.id   AF-A0A2P8R3S3-F1
#
_cell.length_a   1.000
_cell.length_b   1.000
_cell.length_c   1.000
_cell.angle_alpha   90.00
_cell.angle_beta   90.00
_cell.angle_gamma   90.00
#
_symmetry.space_group_name_H-M   'P 1'
#
loop_
_entity.id
_entity.type
_entity.pdbx_description
1 polymer ?
#
loop_
_entity_poly.entity_id
_entity_poly.type
_entity_poly.pdbx_seq_one_letter_code
_entity_poly.pdbx_strand_id
1 'polypeptide(L)'
;MVDSILKELNLQKDEKYKKFNQKLIFTKQEILGVRLPALRKIAKNISKDRALKFIKLKKPNIYEIILLEGLVIGYAKFDFKTKIMLYEKYIQKVDNWAGIDCVNLNPKNLQDREILITHIKIWLDDESEFIARAGLINLLQHYVQKEYLDYIFSIKVKNNKYYSMMAHAWLISVCVVKFPDETINFLRQKILDKTTHNKAISKCIDSYRVSKENKDILRELRK
;
A
#
# COMPACT_ATOMS: atom_id res chain seq x y z
N MET A 1 -8.09 8.10 -26.30
CA MET A 1 -7.60 8.61 -24.99
C MET A 1 -6.51 7.72 -24.42
N VAL A 2 -6.74 6.40 -24.30
CA VAL A 2 -5.68 5.45 -23.89
C VAL A 2 -4.45 5.57 -24.79
N ASP A 3 -4.62 5.69 -26.11
CA ASP A 3 -3.47 5.84 -27.04
C ASP A 3 -2.65 7.10 -26.79
N SER A 4 -3.29 8.21 -26.40
CA SER A 4 -2.59 9.44 -26.06
C SER A 4 -1.79 9.29 -24.77
N ILE A 5 -2.33 8.57 -23.78
CA ILE A 5 -1.62 8.27 -22.53
C ILE A 5 -0.45 7.31 -22.82
N LEU A 6 -0.66 6.30 -23.66
CA LEU A 6 0.41 5.40 -24.09
C LEU A 6 1.53 6.14 -24.81
N LYS A 7 1.21 7.09 -25.70
CA LYS A 7 2.21 7.97 -26.32
C LYS A 7 3.00 8.76 -25.27
N GLU A 8 2.32 9.34 -24.28
CA GLU A 8 2.98 10.07 -23.19
C GLU A 8 3.89 9.16 -22.35
N LEU A 9 3.43 7.94 -22.01
CA LEU A 9 4.23 6.96 -21.28
C LEU A 9 5.43 6.49 -22.10
N ASN A 10 5.28 6.29 -23.41
CA ASN A 10 6.35 5.89 -24.31
C ASN A 10 7.49 6.92 -24.35
N LEU A 11 7.16 8.22 -24.28
CA LEU A 11 8.17 9.29 -24.21
C LEU A 11 8.93 9.32 -22.87
N GLN A 12 8.43 8.62 -21.84
CA GLN A 12 9.03 8.56 -20.50
C GLN A 12 9.72 7.22 -20.22
N LYS A 13 9.82 6.33 -21.22
CA LYS A 13 10.48 5.04 -21.09
C LYS A 13 11.96 5.22 -20.80
N ASP A 14 12.46 4.44 -19.86
CA ASP A 14 13.88 4.28 -19.58
C ASP A 14 14.19 2.79 -19.51
N GLU A 15 14.99 2.30 -20.46
CA GLU A 15 15.26 0.86 -20.59
C GLU A 15 16.16 0.33 -19.47
N LYS A 16 17.04 1.17 -18.90
CA LYS A 16 17.84 0.81 -17.72
C LYS A 16 16.94 0.69 -16.50
N TYR A 17 16.01 1.63 -16.33
CA TYR A 17 15.03 1.59 -15.26
C TYR A 17 14.06 0.42 -15.42
N LYS A 18 13.61 0.12 -16.64
CA LYS A 18 12.78 -1.06 -16.94
C LYS A 18 13.43 -2.35 -16.45
N LYS A 19 14.69 -2.60 -16.83
CA LYS A 19 15.45 -3.79 -16.41
C LYS A 19 15.62 -3.88 -14.90
N PHE A 20 15.85 -2.73 -14.24
CA PHE A 20 15.91 -2.66 -12.79
C PHE A 20 14.55 -2.98 -12.16
N ASN A 21 13.48 -2.36 -12.66
CA ASN A 21 12.13 -2.49 -12.13
C ASN A 21 11.58 -3.91 -12.31
N GLN A 22 11.89 -4.58 -13.42
CA GLN A 22 11.53 -5.99 -13.67
C GLN A 22 12.08 -6.96 -12.61
N LYS A 23 13.19 -6.63 -11.94
CA LYS A 23 13.74 -7.44 -10.83
C LYS A 23 13.03 -7.21 -9.50
N LEU A 24 12.29 -6.10 -9.36
CA LEU A 24 11.63 -5.69 -8.12
C LEU A 24 10.12 -5.88 -8.16
N ILE A 25 9.52 -5.74 -9.34
CA ILE A 25 8.08 -5.81 -9.57
C ILE A 25 7.78 -7.14 -10.26
N PHE A 26 7.42 -8.13 -9.44
CA PHE A 26 6.91 -9.41 -9.91
C PHE A 26 5.45 -9.23 -10.31
N THR A 27 5.19 -9.15 -11.61
CA THR A 27 3.86 -8.92 -12.20
C THR A 27 3.70 -9.71 -13.48
N LYS A 28 2.46 -10.06 -13.84
CA LYS A 28 2.08 -10.66 -15.13
C LYS A 28 1.87 -9.59 -16.21
N GLN A 29 2.01 -8.31 -15.86
CA GLN A 29 1.76 -7.17 -16.72
C GLN A 29 3.03 -6.80 -17.49
N GLU A 30 2.89 -6.21 -18.68
CA GLU A 30 4.03 -5.64 -19.40
C GLU A 30 4.56 -4.41 -18.65
N ILE A 31 5.87 -4.33 -18.45
CA ILE A 31 6.54 -3.17 -17.82
C ILE A 31 7.18 -2.31 -18.91
N LEU A 32 6.77 -1.04 -18.97
CA LEU A 32 7.33 -0.05 -19.89
C LEU A 32 8.64 0.57 -19.38
N GLY A 33 8.80 0.69 -18.06
CA GLY A 33 9.94 1.38 -17.45
C GLY A 33 9.71 2.88 -17.27
N VAL A 34 8.51 3.30 -16.86
CA VAL A 34 8.26 4.71 -16.52
C VAL A 34 8.38 4.92 -15.01
N ARG A 35 9.15 5.94 -14.60
CA ARG A 35 9.37 6.23 -13.18
C ARG A 35 8.12 6.82 -12.52
N LEU A 36 7.94 6.51 -11.24
CA LEU A 36 6.79 6.96 -10.44
C LEU A 36 6.56 8.50 -10.45
N PRO A 37 7.58 9.38 -10.41
CA PRO A 37 7.35 10.83 -10.48
C PRO A 37 6.64 11.26 -11.77
N ALA A 38 6.99 10.66 -12.92
CA ALA A 38 6.32 10.93 -14.19
C ALA A 38 4.86 10.43 -14.13
N LEU A 39 4.63 9.21 -13.64
CA LEU A 39 3.28 8.68 -13.44
C LEU A 39 2.42 9.58 -12.55
N ARG A 40 2.96 10.11 -11.45
CA ARG A 40 2.25 11.04 -10.57
C ARG A 40 1.88 12.34 -11.28
N LYS A 41 2.78 12.89 -12.12
CA LYS A 41 2.49 14.09 -12.93
C LYS A 41 1.34 13.84 -13.91
N ILE A 42 1.39 12.72 -14.64
CA ILE A 42 0.35 12.30 -15.58
C ILE A 42 -0.97 12.10 -14.85
N ALA A 43 -0.96 11.37 -13.72
CA ALA A 43 -2.14 11.10 -12.92
C ALA A 43 -2.82 12.39 -12.45
N LYS A 44 -2.05 13.33 -11.87
CA LYS A 44 -2.57 14.62 -11.43
C LYS A 44 -3.23 15.40 -12.56
N ASN A 45 -2.68 15.34 -13.78
CA ASN A 45 -3.27 16.00 -14.95
C ASN A 45 -4.57 15.33 -15.39
N ILE A 46 -4.64 13.99 -15.40
CA ILE A 46 -5.88 13.25 -15.72
C ILE A 46 -6.95 13.51 -14.66
N SER A 47 -6.57 13.59 -13.39
CA SER A 47 -7.47 13.74 -12.24
C SER A 47 -8.23 15.07 -12.18
N LYS A 48 -7.85 16.07 -12.99
CA LYS A 48 -8.50 17.39 -13.01
C LYS A 48 -9.88 17.34 -13.64
N ASP A 49 -10.02 16.69 -14.79
CA ASP A 49 -11.20 16.79 -15.65
C ASP A 49 -11.57 15.46 -16.34
N ARG A 50 -10.65 14.50 -16.44
CA ARG A 50 -10.82 13.26 -17.22
C ARG A 50 -10.77 11.98 -16.38
N ALA A 51 -10.79 12.09 -15.05
CA ALA A 51 -10.63 10.97 -14.12
C ALA A 51 -11.60 9.81 -14.40
N LEU A 52 -12.90 10.08 -14.38
CA LEU A 52 -13.92 9.02 -14.53
C LEU A 52 -13.87 8.39 -15.92
N LYS A 53 -13.65 9.22 -16.96
CA LYS A 53 -13.47 8.76 -18.33
C LYS A 53 -12.28 7.81 -18.43
N PHE A 54 -11.12 8.18 -17.87
CA PHE A 54 -9.93 7.32 -17.86
C PHE A 54 -10.17 5.99 -17.13
N ILE A 55 -10.78 6.04 -15.96
CA ILE A 55 -11.01 4.85 -15.12
C ILE A 55 -11.94 3.86 -15.82
N LYS A 56 -12.99 4.32 -16.49
CA LYS A 56 -13.95 3.45 -17.21
C LYS A 56 -13.43 2.85 -18.52
N LEU A 57 -12.33 3.36 -19.08
CA LEU A 57 -11.78 2.82 -20.33
C LEU A 57 -11.20 1.42 -20.12
N LYS A 58 -11.37 0.57 -21.13
CA LYS A 58 -10.62 -0.68 -21.27
C LYS A 58 -9.14 -0.33 -21.44
N LYS A 59 -8.28 -0.95 -20.64
CA LYS A 59 -6.84 -0.67 -20.59
C LYS A 59 -6.07 -1.90 -21.06
N PRO A 60 -4.91 -1.72 -21.74
CA PRO A 60 -3.99 -2.82 -21.99
C PRO A 60 -3.40 -3.34 -20.68
N ASN A 61 -2.89 -4.56 -20.69
CA ASN A 61 -2.31 -5.23 -19.53
C ASN A 61 -0.86 -4.74 -19.25
N ILE A 62 -0.73 -3.44 -18.94
CA ILE A 62 0.53 -2.75 -18.72
C ILE A 62 0.61 -2.24 -17.28
N TYR A 63 1.72 -2.53 -16.61
CA TYR A 63 1.98 -2.19 -15.20
C TYR A 63 1.79 -0.71 -14.92
N GLU A 64 2.44 0.14 -15.71
CA GLU A 64 2.37 1.59 -15.54
C GLU A 64 0.95 2.14 -15.75
N ILE A 65 0.14 1.54 -16.64
CA ILE A 65 -1.24 1.99 -16.88
C ILE A 65 -2.16 1.58 -15.74
N ILE A 66 -1.98 0.38 -15.20
CA ILE A 66 -2.74 -0.09 -14.05
C ILE A 66 -2.38 0.77 -12.84
N LEU A 67 -1.09 0.94 -12.53
CA LEU A 67 -0.64 1.83 -11.46
C LEU A 67 -1.14 3.29 -11.64
N LEU A 68 -1.15 3.79 -12.87
CA LEU A 68 -1.69 5.12 -13.18
C LEU A 68 -3.18 5.24 -12.83
N GLU A 69 -3.98 4.19 -13.03
CA GLU A 69 -5.39 4.16 -12.61
C GLU A 69 -5.55 4.35 -11.09
N GLY A 70 -4.76 3.63 -10.29
CA GLY A 70 -4.75 3.79 -8.83
C GLY A 70 -4.38 5.21 -8.39
N LEU A 71 -3.34 5.79 -9.01
CA LEU A 71 -2.94 7.18 -8.75
C LEU A 71 -4.05 8.18 -9.11
N VAL A 72 -4.73 7.98 -10.24
CA VAL A 72 -5.84 8.84 -10.66
C VAL A 72 -7.01 8.77 -9.68
N ILE A 73 -7.35 7.57 -9.18
CA ILE A 73 -8.38 7.38 -8.14
C ILE A 73 -8.02 8.18 -6.88
N GLY A 74 -6.76 8.09 -6.42
CA GLY A 74 -6.29 8.83 -5.25
C GLY A 74 -6.37 10.35 -5.42
N TYR A 75 -5.93 10.87 -6.57
CA TYR A 75 -5.88 12.32 -6.83
C TYR A 75 -7.21 12.96 -7.28
N ALA A 76 -8.15 12.18 -7.82
CA ALA A 76 -9.43 12.70 -8.29
C ALA A 76 -10.25 13.32 -7.14
N LYS A 77 -11.01 14.38 -7.44
CA LYS A 77 -11.90 15.04 -6.48
C LYS A 77 -13.30 14.40 -6.44
N PHE A 78 -13.35 13.07 -6.34
CA PHE A 78 -14.61 12.36 -6.09
C PHE A 78 -15.00 12.42 -4.61
N ASP A 79 -16.29 12.22 -4.32
CA ASP A 79 -16.72 11.88 -2.97
C ASP A 79 -16.07 10.55 -2.55
N PHE A 80 -15.91 10.38 -1.23
CA PHE A 80 -15.10 9.29 -0.71
C PHE A 80 -15.72 7.90 -0.96
N LYS A 81 -17.06 7.79 -0.93
CA LYS A 81 -17.76 6.53 -1.27
C LYS A 81 -17.46 6.11 -2.70
N THR A 82 -17.52 7.06 -3.65
CA THR A 82 -17.12 6.81 -5.05
C THR A 82 -15.66 6.38 -5.15
N LYS A 83 -14.74 7.04 -4.43
CA LYS A 83 -13.32 6.61 -4.44
C LYS A 83 -13.14 5.17 -3.97
N ILE A 84 -13.80 4.79 -2.88
CA ILE A 84 -13.72 3.43 -2.35
C ILE A 84 -14.23 2.41 -3.36
N MET A 85 -15.41 2.62 -3.95
CA MET A 85 -15.95 1.71 -4.96
C MET A 85 -15.03 1.56 -6.19
N LEU A 86 -14.38 2.64 -6.61
CA LEU A 86 -13.40 2.58 -7.71
C LEU A 86 -12.11 1.89 -7.29
N TYR A 87 -11.65 2.13 -6.05
CA TYR A 87 -10.46 1.51 -5.50
C TYR A 87 -10.62 -0.01 -5.32
N GLU A 88 -11.79 -0.49 -4.89
CA GLU A 88 -12.07 -1.91 -4.77
C GLU A 88 -11.98 -2.63 -6.12
N LYS A 89 -12.53 -2.02 -7.19
CA LYS A 89 -12.36 -2.55 -8.55
C LYS A 89 -10.91 -2.49 -9.01
N TYR A 90 -10.15 -1.49 -8.56
CA TYR A 90 -8.76 -1.33 -8.89
C TYR A 90 -7.87 -2.41 -8.27
N ILE A 91 -7.99 -2.66 -6.95
CA ILE A 91 -7.10 -3.61 -6.24
C ILE A 91 -7.26 -5.06 -6.73
N GLN A 92 -8.41 -5.42 -7.30
CA GLN A 92 -8.63 -6.72 -7.96
C GLN A 92 -7.73 -6.94 -9.19
N LYS A 93 -7.18 -5.87 -9.78
CA LYS A 93 -6.30 -5.92 -10.95
C LYS A 93 -4.82 -5.86 -10.59
N VAL A 94 -4.48 -5.60 -9.33
CA VAL A 94 -3.11 -5.39 -8.88
C VAL A 94 -2.51 -6.71 -8.42
N ASP A 95 -1.36 -7.06 -9.00
CA ASP A 95 -0.64 -8.30 -8.73
C ASP A 95 0.77 -8.08 -8.17
N ASN A 96 1.06 -6.87 -7.69
CA ASN A 96 2.35 -6.50 -7.13
C ASN A 96 2.20 -5.45 -6.01
N TRP A 97 3.21 -5.39 -5.13
CA TRP A 97 3.18 -4.53 -3.96
C TRP A 97 3.11 -3.03 -4.29
N ALA A 98 3.81 -2.58 -5.34
CA ALA A 98 3.92 -1.16 -5.67
C ALA A 98 2.58 -0.56 -6.13
N GLY A 99 1.76 -1.35 -6.84
CA GLY A 99 0.41 -0.96 -7.25
C GLY A 99 -0.52 -0.66 -6.07
N ILE A 100 -0.30 -1.29 -4.92
CA ILE A 100 -1.04 -1.01 -3.69
C ILE A 100 -0.43 0.19 -2.97
N ASP A 101 0.86 0.14 -2.69
CA ASP A 101 1.55 1.08 -1.80
C ASP A 101 1.56 2.53 -2.30
N CYS A 102 1.54 2.74 -3.62
CA CYS A 102 1.62 4.06 -4.21
C CYS A 102 0.31 4.85 -4.18
N VAL A 103 -0.81 4.18 -3.90
CA VAL A 103 -2.15 4.77 -3.87
C VAL A 103 -2.47 5.25 -2.47
N ASN A 104 -3.02 6.45 -2.37
CA ASN A 104 -3.47 7.06 -1.13
C ASN A 104 -4.87 7.64 -1.38
N LEU A 105 -5.86 7.15 -0.62
CA LEU A 105 -7.27 7.54 -0.78
C LEU A 105 -7.58 8.90 -0.14
N ASN A 106 -6.76 9.30 0.84
CA ASN A 106 -6.80 10.59 1.53
C ASN A 106 -8.19 10.92 2.12
N PRO A 107 -8.68 10.15 3.11
CA PRO A 107 -9.92 10.48 3.82
C PRO A 107 -9.79 11.85 4.50
N LYS A 108 -10.77 12.74 4.27
CA LYS A 108 -10.63 14.16 4.66
C LYS A 108 -11.31 14.53 5.97
N ASN A 109 -12.26 13.72 6.42
CA ASN A 109 -13.08 13.97 7.60
C ASN A 109 -13.37 12.66 8.33
N LEU A 110 -14.05 12.74 9.47
CA LEU A 110 -14.37 11.56 10.29
C LEU A 110 -15.22 10.53 9.52
N GLN A 111 -16.23 10.99 8.77
CA GLN A 111 -17.10 10.12 7.97
C GLN A 111 -16.31 9.31 6.92
N ASP A 112 -15.37 9.94 6.21
CA ASP A 112 -14.49 9.25 5.25
C ASP A 112 -13.64 8.19 5.97
N ARG A 113 -13.16 8.49 7.19
CA ARG A 113 -12.39 7.54 8.00
C ARG A 113 -13.26 6.39 8.52
N GLU A 114 -14.52 6.62 8.85
CA GLU A 114 -15.45 5.55 9.24
C GLU A 114 -15.77 4.63 8.07
N ILE A 115 -15.95 5.20 6.87
CA ILE A 115 -16.10 4.42 5.63
C ILE A 115 -14.83 3.59 5.41
N LEU A 116 -13.65 4.21 5.39
CA LEU A 116 -12.41 3.51 5.07
C LEU A 116 -12.13 2.36 6.04
N ILE A 117 -12.29 2.55 7.36
CA ILE A 117 -12.01 1.48 8.32
C ILE A 117 -12.98 0.30 8.18
N THR A 118 -14.23 0.56 7.77
CA THR A 118 -15.22 -0.49 7.49
C THR A 118 -14.76 -1.36 6.32
N HIS A 119 -14.28 -0.74 5.23
CA HIS A 119 -13.77 -1.47 4.07
C HIS A 119 -12.42 -2.15 4.35
N ILE A 120 -11.53 -1.53 5.13
CA ILE A 120 -10.27 -2.16 5.56
C ILE A 120 -10.53 -3.50 6.25
N LYS A 121 -11.53 -3.57 7.16
CA LYS A 121 -11.90 -4.81 7.85
C LYS A 121 -12.26 -5.92 6.87
N ILE A 122 -13.02 -5.59 5.82
CA ILE A 122 -13.39 -6.53 4.75
C ILE A 122 -12.14 -6.97 3.98
N TRP A 123 -11.27 -6.03 3.59
CA TRP A 123 -10.06 -6.35 2.81
C TRP A 123 -9.06 -7.22 3.59
N LEU A 124 -8.97 -7.06 4.91
CA LEU A 124 -8.12 -7.89 5.77
C LEU A 124 -8.65 -9.32 5.93
N ASP A 125 -9.95 -9.53 5.75
CA ASP A 125 -10.60 -10.83 5.85
C ASP A 125 -10.48 -11.67 4.54
N ASP A 126 -10.05 -11.02 3.45
CA ASP A 126 -9.88 -11.61 2.12
C ASP A 126 -8.60 -12.48 2.01
N GLU A 127 -8.69 -13.60 1.30
CA GLU A 127 -7.57 -14.53 1.10
C GLU A 127 -6.58 -14.08 -0.01
N SER A 128 -6.95 -13.05 -0.77
CA SER A 128 -6.13 -12.47 -1.82
C SER A 128 -5.01 -11.63 -1.21
N GLU A 129 -3.77 -11.90 -1.63
CA GLU A 129 -2.58 -11.28 -1.07
C GLU A 129 -2.59 -9.76 -1.12
N PHE A 130 -2.93 -9.21 -2.28
CA PHE A 130 -2.88 -7.77 -2.54
C PHE A 130 -4.10 -7.03 -2.00
N ILE A 131 -5.23 -7.71 -1.80
CA ILE A 131 -6.40 -7.14 -1.12
C ILE A 131 -6.09 -7.01 0.37
N ALA A 132 -5.58 -8.07 1.01
CA ALA A 132 -5.11 -8.00 2.39
C ALA A 132 -4.01 -6.94 2.56
N ARG A 133 -3.07 -6.85 1.61
CA ARG A 133 -2.05 -5.77 1.59
C ARG A 133 -2.70 -4.40 1.52
N ALA A 134 -3.75 -4.19 0.72
CA ALA A 134 -4.46 -2.92 0.65
C ALA A 134 -5.04 -2.52 2.01
N GLY A 135 -5.64 -3.46 2.75
CA GLY A 135 -6.09 -3.22 4.13
C GLY A 135 -4.95 -2.75 5.05
N LEU A 136 -3.84 -3.50 5.08
CA LEU A 136 -2.68 -3.21 5.93
C LEU A 136 -2.03 -1.87 5.60
N ILE A 137 -1.89 -1.54 4.32
CA ILE A 137 -1.29 -0.28 3.86
C ILE A 137 -2.20 0.91 4.19
N ASN A 138 -3.52 0.79 4.03
CA ASN A 138 -4.43 1.87 4.41
C ASN A 138 -4.46 2.10 5.92
N LEU A 139 -4.31 1.03 6.74
CA LEU A 139 -4.06 1.19 8.19
C LEU A 139 -2.77 1.95 8.47
N LEU A 140 -1.68 1.57 7.80
CA LEU A 140 -0.37 2.20 7.98
C LEU A 140 -0.44 3.69 7.64
N GLN A 141 -1.10 4.06 6.54
CA GLN A 141 -1.20 5.43 6.07
C GLN A 141 -2.10 6.31 6.95
N HIS A 142 -3.18 5.75 7.51
CA HIS A 142 -4.26 6.57 8.07
C HIS A 142 -4.62 6.28 9.53
N TYR A 143 -4.22 5.15 10.11
CA TYR A 143 -4.74 4.67 11.41
C TYR A 143 -3.68 4.31 12.45
N VAL A 144 -2.38 4.56 12.21
CA VAL A 144 -1.37 4.44 13.28
C VAL A 144 -1.51 5.62 14.25
N GLN A 145 -2.50 5.49 15.14
CA GLN A 145 -2.98 6.43 16.17
C GLN A 145 -3.37 5.60 17.41
N LYS A 146 -3.36 6.23 18.60
CA LYS A 146 -3.49 5.53 19.89
C LYS A 146 -4.79 4.73 19.99
N GLU A 147 -5.91 5.29 19.54
CA GLU A 147 -7.24 4.65 19.61
C GLU A 147 -7.41 3.41 18.72
N TYR A 148 -6.50 3.18 17.75
CA TYR A 148 -6.55 2.03 16.84
C TYR A 148 -5.47 0.98 17.14
N LEU A 149 -4.62 1.17 18.14
CA LEU A 149 -3.51 0.24 18.42
C LEU A 149 -4.01 -1.17 18.76
N ASP A 150 -5.01 -1.29 19.63
CA ASP A 150 -5.56 -2.59 20.02
C ASP A 150 -6.15 -3.32 18.81
N TYR A 151 -6.86 -2.57 17.94
CA TYR A 151 -7.35 -3.12 16.68
C TYR A 151 -6.19 -3.59 15.79
N ILE A 152 -5.16 -2.75 15.58
CA ILE A 152 -3.98 -3.10 14.78
C ILE A 152 -3.28 -4.37 15.32
N PHE A 153 -3.09 -4.45 16.63
CA PHE A 153 -2.42 -5.57 17.30
C PHE A 153 -3.24 -6.86 17.26
N SER A 154 -4.57 -6.75 17.13
CA SER A 154 -5.47 -7.92 16.99
C SER A 154 -5.47 -8.55 15.60
N ILE A 155 -4.94 -7.87 14.57
CA ILE A 155 -5.04 -8.31 13.18
C ILE A 155 -4.30 -9.63 12.96
N LYS A 156 -5.00 -10.59 12.35
CA LYS A 156 -4.44 -11.84 11.82
C LYS A 156 -4.72 -11.92 10.32
N VAL A 157 -3.66 -11.85 9.52
CA VAL A 157 -3.79 -11.95 8.06
C VAL A 157 -3.99 -13.41 7.68
N LYS A 158 -5.12 -13.75 7.05
CA LYS A 158 -5.47 -15.16 6.78
C LYS A 158 -4.54 -15.86 5.80
N ASN A 159 -4.08 -15.15 4.78
CA ASN A 159 -3.44 -15.79 3.63
C ASN A 159 -1.97 -16.19 3.84
N ASN A 160 -1.29 -15.73 4.90
CA ASN A 160 0.14 -16.01 5.16
C ASN A 160 1.06 -15.82 3.94
N LYS A 161 0.67 -14.96 2.98
CA LYS A 161 1.43 -14.72 1.75
C LYS A 161 2.49 -13.65 1.98
N TYR A 162 3.56 -13.70 1.18
CA TYR A 162 4.77 -12.93 1.42
C TYR A 162 4.53 -11.41 1.51
N TYR A 163 3.85 -10.82 0.54
CA TYR A 163 3.63 -9.38 0.45
C TYR A 163 2.64 -8.88 1.50
N SER A 164 1.63 -9.66 1.88
CA SER A 164 0.73 -9.27 2.97
C SER A 164 1.48 -9.31 4.32
N MET A 165 2.29 -10.34 4.59
CA MET A 165 3.17 -10.39 5.77
C MET A 165 4.16 -9.22 5.80
N MET A 166 4.76 -8.84 4.65
CA MET A 166 5.68 -7.71 4.60
C MET A 166 5.00 -6.37 4.91
N ALA A 167 3.74 -6.19 4.50
CA ALA A 167 2.95 -5.00 4.85
C ALA A 167 2.56 -5.01 6.33
N HIS A 168 2.19 -6.17 6.88
CA HIS A 168 1.85 -6.29 8.29
C HIS A 168 3.06 -5.98 9.17
N ALA A 169 4.22 -6.56 8.85
CA ALA A 169 5.48 -6.24 9.50
C ALA A 169 5.83 -4.74 9.42
N TRP A 170 5.53 -4.11 8.27
CA TRP A 170 5.76 -2.67 8.11
C TRP A 170 4.81 -1.84 8.98
N LEU A 171 3.52 -2.18 9.02
CA LEU A 171 2.54 -1.54 9.89
C LEU A 171 3.00 -1.57 11.35
N ILE A 172 3.42 -2.73 11.86
CA ILE A 172 3.92 -2.88 13.22
C ILE A 172 5.20 -2.05 13.45
N SER A 173 6.13 -2.03 12.49
CA SER A 173 7.34 -1.19 12.63
C SER A 173 7.03 0.31 12.69
N VAL A 174 5.97 0.77 12.01
CA VAL A 174 5.52 2.16 12.12
C VAL A 174 4.85 2.41 13.47
N CYS A 175 4.17 1.42 14.05
CA CYS A 175 3.66 1.49 15.41
C CYS A 175 4.80 1.62 16.43
N VAL A 176 5.90 0.86 16.30
CA VAL A 176 7.09 1.02 17.15
C VAL A 176 7.65 2.44 17.08
N VAL A 177 7.69 3.04 15.89
CA VAL A 177 8.22 4.40 15.73
C VAL A 177 7.33 5.46 16.41
N LYS A 178 6.01 5.27 16.44
CA LYS A 178 5.07 6.27 17.01
C LYS A 178 4.66 5.99 18.45
N PHE A 179 4.63 4.73 18.85
CA PHE A 179 4.11 4.19 20.12
C PHE A 179 5.04 3.05 20.59
N PRO A 180 6.31 3.37 20.91
CA PRO A 180 7.33 2.36 21.18
C PRO A 180 6.96 1.46 22.35
N ASP A 181 6.52 2.02 23.47
CA ASP A 181 6.25 1.28 24.69
C ASP A 181 5.11 0.27 24.49
N GLU A 182 3.99 0.73 23.91
CA GLU A 182 2.84 -0.11 23.62
C GLU A 182 3.19 -1.21 22.63
N THR A 183 3.92 -0.85 21.57
CA THR A 183 4.22 -1.81 20.49
C THR A 183 5.28 -2.82 20.92
N ILE A 184 6.28 -2.42 21.71
CA ILE A 184 7.28 -3.35 22.29
C ILE A 184 6.59 -4.31 23.26
N ASN A 185 5.69 -3.83 24.11
CA ASN A 185 4.91 -4.67 25.01
C ASN A 185 4.04 -5.69 24.24
N PHE A 186 3.43 -5.27 23.13
CA PHE A 186 2.74 -6.18 22.22
C PHE A 186 3.69 -7.24 21.61
N LEU A 187 4.87 -6.83 21.12
CA LEU A 187 5.84 -7.76 20.55
C LEU A 187 6.38 -8.76 21.59
N ARG A 188 6.52 -8.38 22.86
CA ARG A 188 6.91 -9.31 23.94
C ARG A 188 5.96 -10.50 24.07
N GLN A 189 4.67 -10.29 23.79
CA GLN A 189 3.64 -11.34 23.86
C GLN A 189 3.78 -12.38 22.75
N LYS A 190 4.57 -12.12 21.70
CA LYS A 190 4.85 -13.07 20.62
C LYS A 190 3.57 -13.61 19.97
N ILE A 191 2.55 -12.78 19.77
CA ILE A 191 1.26 -13.18 19.16
C ILE A 191 1.35 -13.31 17.63
N LEU A 192 2.11 -12.44 16.96
CA LEU A 192 2.29 -12.46 15.50
C LEU A 192 2.93 -13.77 15.02
N ASP A 193 2.69 -14.17 13.77
CA ASP A 193 3.44 -15.28 13.17
C ASP A 193 4.95 -14.97 13.14
N LYS A 194 5.78 -16.02 13.10
CA LYS A 194 7.24 -15.90 13.19
C LYS A 194 7.83 -14.96 12.13
N THR A 195 7.32 -15.04 10.90
CA THR A 195 7.85 -14.26 9.77
C THR A 195 7.52 -12.80 9.93
N THR A 196 6.24 -12.46 10.16
CA THR A 196 5.80 -11.07 10.36
C THR A 196 6.50 -10.46 11.57
N HIS A 197 6.58 -11.20 12.69
CA HIS A 197 7.24 -10.76 13.91
C HIS A 197 8.71 -10.38 13.67
N ASN A 198 9.49 -11.30 13.12
CA ASN A 198 10.91 -11.08 12.89
C ASN A 198 11.16 -10.00 11.83
N LYS A 199 10.29 -9.88 10.82
CA LYS A 199 10.39 -8.83 9.81
C LYS A 199 10.02 -7.46 10.36
N ALA A 200 9.07 -7.36 11.30
CA ALA A 200 8.78 -6.11 11.99
C ALA A 200 10.02 -5.63 12.75
N ILE A 201 10.66 -6.53 13.50
CA ILE A 201 11.92 -6.23 14.21
C ILE A 201 13.02 -5.81 13.25
N SER A 202 13.25 -6.53 12.14
CA SER A 202 14.26 -6.15 11.16
C SER A 202 14.01 -4.75 10.58
N LYS A 203 12.75 -4.41 10.25
CA LYS A 203 12.38 -3.07 9.79
C LYS A 203 12.65 -1.99 10.84
N CYS A 204 12.43 -2.29 12.12
CA CYS A 204 12.79 -1.38 13.21
C CYS A 204 14.31 -1.20 13.33
N ILE A 205 15.09 -2.28 13.22
CA ILE A 205 16.56 -2.24 13.28
C ILE A 205 17.14 -1.38 12.15
N ASP A 206 16.63 -1.53 10.93
CA ASP A 206 17.07 -0.78 9.74
C ASP A 206 16.60 0.69 9.75
N SER A 207 15.62 1.03 10.59
CA SER A 207 15.05 2.37 10.66
C SER A 207 15.89 3.33 11.48
N TYR A 208 16.27 4.48 10.92
CA TYR A 208 16.89 5.59 11.68
C TYR A 208 15.95 6.26 12.68
N ARG A 209 14.64 5.98 12.61
CA ARG A 209 13.60 6.60 13.47
C ARG A 209 13.37 5.85 14.78
N VAL A 210 13.99 4.68 14.96
CA VAL A 210 13.92 3.90 16.21
C VAL A 210 15.19 4.15 17.01
N SER A 211 15.05 4.44 18.30
CA SER A 211 16.20 4.70 19.19
C SER A 211 17.10 3.46 19.31
N LYS A 212 18.37 3.67 19.65
CA LYS A 212 19.33 2.58 19.89
C LYS A 212 18.85 1.64 21.00
N GLU A 213 18.36 2.21 22.11
CA GLU A 213 17.78 1.48 23.24
C GLU A 213 16.62 0.56 22.81
N ASN A 214 15.64 1.11 22.09
CA ASN A 214 14.51 0.31 21.59
C ASN A 214 14.97 -0.78 20.61
N LYS A 215 15.97 -0.52 19.77
CA LYS A 215 16.55 -1.55 18.88
C LYS A 215 17.23 -2.67 19.66
N ASP A 216 17.91 -2.35 20.75
CA ASP A 216 18.59 -3.34 21.58
C ASP A 216 17.56 -4.27 22.25
N ILE A 217 16.48 -3.70 22.81
CA ILE A 217 15.32 -4.47 23.30
C ILE A 217 14.73 -5.36 22.19
N LEU A 218 14.45 -4.78 21.02
CA LEU A 218 13.81 -5.51 19.92
C LEU A 218 14.65 -6.68 19.39
N ARG A 219 15.98 -6.63 19.48
CA ARG A 219 16.85 -7.76 19.08
C ARG A 219 16.61 -8.98 19.94
N GLU A 220 16.39 -8.79 21.24
CA GLU A 220 16.10 -9.87 22.19
C GLU A 220 14.71 -10.49 21.98
N LEU A 221 13.80 -9.74 21.34
CA LEU A 221 12.43 -10.21 21.09
C LEU A 221 12.30 -11.07 19.83
N ARG A 222 13.37 -11.32 19.07
CA ARG A 222 13.30 -12.20 17.89
C ARG A 222 12.85 -13.61 18.26
N LYS A 223 12.11 -14.25 17.34
CA LYS A 223 11.59 -15.61 17.43
C LYS A 223 12.39 -16.60 16.60
#